data_AF-A0A6C0DUU1-F1
#
_entry.id   AF-A0A6C0DUU1-F1
#
_cell.length_a   1.000
_cell.length_b   1.000
_cell.length_c   1.000
_cell.angle_alpha   90.00
_cell.angle_beta   90.00
_cell.angle_gamma   90.00
#
_symmetry.space_group_name_H-M   'P 1'
#
loop_
_entity.id
_entity.type
_entity.pdbx_description
1 polymer ?
#
loop_
_entity_poly.entity_id
_entity_poly.type
_entity_poly.pdbx_seq_one_letter_code
_entity_poly.pdbx_strand_id
1 'polypeptide(L)'
;MFIEWRLNKHYKEGDKVVYNNIYYKCIQSHESFIEYGNPSQTNRILWTDDKILVELENNITLWSINKAYKKGDIVKFDYNLYYCIKNNLSNIMNSPPHRRDELWSFYKLENSKL
;
A
#
# COMPACT_ATOMS: atom_id res chain seq x y z
N MET A 1 0.64 7.03 9.12
CA MET A 1 -0.78 7.40 9.23
C MET A 1 -1.05 8.48 8.18
N PHE A 2 -2.19 8.44 7.49
CA PHE A 2 -2.55 9.45 6.49
C PHE A 2 -3.13 10.67 7.18
N ILE A 3 -2.80 11.84 6.64
CA ILE A 3 -3.35 13.13 7.09
C ILE A 3 -3.97 13.87 5.91
N GLU A 4 -4.89 14.77 6.17
CA GLU A 4 -5.40 15.66 5.14
C GLU A 4 -4.27 16.55 4.60
N TRP A 5 -4.20 16.72 3.29
CA TRP A 5 -3.28 17.68 2.68
C TRP A 5 -3.65 19.12 3.09
N ARG A 6 -2.64 19.96 3.31
CA ARG A 6 -2.79 21.36 3.68
C ARG A 6 -1.77 22.20 2.93
N LEU A 7 -2.21 23.39 2.53
CA LEU A 7 -1.36 24.43 1.95
C LEU A 7 -0.39 25.01 3.00
N ASN A 8 0.75 25.54 2.56
CA ASN A 8 1.83 26.12 3.39
C ASN A 8 2.30 25.17 4.50
N LYS A 9 2.35 23.88 4.18
CA LYS A 9 2.87 22.83 5.05
C LYS A 9 4.12 22.23 4.46
N HIS A 10 5.14 22.08 5.30
CA HIS A 10 6.31 21.31 4.96
C HIS A 10 6.01 19.81 5.07
N TYR A 11 6.21 19.11 3.95
CA TYR A 11 6.13 17.65 3.85
C TYR A 11 7.53 17.07 3.69
N LYS A 12 7.81 16.00 4.43
CA LYS A 12 9.05 15.23 4.30
C LYS A 12 8.83 14.08 3.33
N GLU A 13 9.91 13.61 2.70
CA GLU A 13 9.89 12.37 1.93
C GLU A 13 9.29 11.23 2.77
N GLY A 14 8.32 10.51 2.18
CA GLY A 14 7.58 9.44 2.85
C GLY A 14 6.31 9.88 3.59
N ASP A 15 6.06 11.19 3.76
CA ASP A 15 4.81 11.68 4.31
C ASP A 15 3.62 11.23 3.45
N LYS A 16 2.51 10.94 4.12
CA LYS A 16 1.33 10.30 3.55
C LYS A 16 0.11 11.19 3.71
N VAL A 17 -0.51 11.61 2.60
CA VAL A 17 -1.61 12.57 2.59
C VAL A 17 -2.82 12.09 1.80
N VAL A 18 -3.98 12.63 2.13
CA VAL A 18 -5.20 12.54 1.31
C VAL A 18 -5.47 13.90 0.68
N TYR A 19 -5.65 13.93 -0.64
CA TYR A 19 -5.99 15.13 -1.40
C TYR A 19 -7.00 14.77 -2.49
N ASN A 20 -8.13 15.47 -2.55
CA ASN A 20 -9.24 15.17 -3.47
C ASN A 20 -9.66 13.69 -3.47
N ASN A 21 -9.75 13.08 -2.27
CA ASN A 21 -10.07 11.65 -2.07
C ASN A 21 -9.06 10.65 -2.67
N ILE A 22 -7.86 11.11 -3.03
CA ILE A 22 -6.78 10.27 -3.52
C ILE A 22 -5.64 10.27 -2.49
N TYR A 23 -5.07 9.08 -2.28
CA TYR A 23 -3.93 8.86 -1.40
C TYR A 23 -2.62 9.15 -2.13
N TYR A 24 -1.75 9.94 -1.49
CA TYR A 24 -0.44 10.29 -2.01
C TYR A 24 0.66 10.07 -0.98
N LYS A 25 1.84 9.76 -1.49
CA LYS A 25 3.09 9.74 -0.73
C LYS A 25 4.04 10.80 -1.28
N CYS A 26 4.61 11.60 -0.39
CA CYS A 26 5.64 12.59 -0.73
C CYS A 26 6.92 11.87 -1.19
N ILE A 27 7.43 12.24 -2.36
CA ILE A 27 8.65 11.67 -2.97
C ILE A 27 9.87 12.51 -2.61
N GLN A 28 9.71 13.83 -2.52
CA GLN A 28 10.78 14.76 -2.22
C GLN A 28 10.29 15.79 -1.21
N SER A 29 11.10 16.05 -0.18
CA SER A 29 10.74 17.05 0.84
C SER A 29 10.53 18.43 0.21
N HIS A 30 9.40 19.07 0.52
CA HIS A 30 9.02 20.37 -0.02
C HIS A 30 7.99 21.06 0.88
N GLU A 31 7.76 22.34 0.63
CA GLU A 31 6.61 23.06 1.16
C GLU A 31 5.53 23.15 0.08
N SER A 32 4.28 22.93 0.47
CA SER A 32 3.14 22.97 -0.45
C SER A 32 2.72 24.40 -0.80
N PHE A 33 2.52 24.71 -2.08
CA PHE A 33 2.04 26.01 -2.57
C PHE A 33 0.86 25.84 -3.56
N ILE A 34 0.07 26.90 -3.79
CA ILE A 34 -1.17 26.83 -4.60
C ILE A 34 -0.90 26.43 -6.06
N GLU A 35 0.17 26.93 -6.65
CA GLU A 35 0.50 26.71 -8.07
C GLU A 35 1.43 25.51 -8.28
N TYR A 36 2.21 25.14 -7.26
CA TYR A 36 3.22 24.08 -7.31
C TYR A 36 3.26 23.30 -5.99
N GLY A 37 3.36 21.98 -6.05
CA GLY A 37 3.43 21.15 -4.84
C GLY A 37 2.09 20.59 -4.36
N ASN A 38 1.00 20.80 -5.10
CA ASN A 38 -0.21 20.01 -4.88
C ASN A 38 0.03 18.54 -5.29
N PRO A 39 -0.52 17.57 -4.53
CA PRO A 39 -0.58 16.19 -4.96
C PRO A 39 -1.38 16.09 -6.26
N SER A 40 -0.79 15.47 -7.27
CA SER A 40 -1.41 15.25 -8.57
C SER A 40 -0.80 14.01 -9.19
N GLN A 41 -1.59 13.30 -10.00
CA GLN A 41 -1.09 12.16 -10.79
C GLN A 41 -0.01 12.57 -11.81
N THR A 42 0.04 13.85 -12.19
CA THR A 42 1.06 14.41 -13.09
C THR A 42 2.26 14.99 -12.37
N ASN A 43 2.13 15.33 -11.07
CA ASN A 43 3.23 15.89 -10.27
C ASN A 43 4.09 14.78 -9.65
N ARG A 44 4.72 13.99 -10.52
CA ARG A 44 5.52 12.79 -10.16
C ARG A 44 6.88 13.08 -9.55
N ILE A 45 7.22 14.36 -9.35
CA ILE A 45 8.46 14.80 -8.73
C ILE A 45 8.27 14.93 -7.21
N LEU A 46 7.15 15.53 -6.79
CA LEU A 46 6.86 15.81 -5.39
C LEU A 46 5.95 14.74 -4.76
N TRP A 47 5.06 14.13 -5.55
CA TRP A 47 4.06 13.19 -5.09
C TRP A 47 3.93 11.97 -5.99
N THR A 48 3.78 10.80 -5.40
CA THR A 48 3.29 9.61 -6.11
C THR A 48 1.90 9.32 -5.60
N ASP A 49 1.00 8.92 -6.50
CA ASP A 49 -0.22 8.25 -6.07
C ASP A 49 0.21 6.96 -5.35
N ASP A 50 -0.30 6.76 -4.14
CA ASP A 50 -0.11 5.51 -3.41
C ASP A 50 -1.20 4.55 -3.92
N LYS A 51 -1.10 4.17 -5.21
CA LYS A 51 -2.08 3.31 -5.92
C LYS A 51 -2.38 2.03 -5.17
N ILE A 52 -1.40 1.55 -4.43
CA ILE A 52 -1.50 0.36 -3.62
C ILE A 52 -2.53 0.56 -2.50
N LEU A 53 -2.77 1.77 -1.99
CA LEU A 53 -3.81 2.03 -1.00
C LEU A 53 -5.22 2.08 -1.59
N VAL A 54 -5.34 2.60 -2.80
CA VAL A 54 -6.60 2.53 -3.58
C VAL A 54 -6.94 1.07 -3.93
N GLU A 55 -5.92 0.25 -4.21
CA GLU A 55 -6.07 -1.21 -4.40
C GLU A 55 -6.28 -1.96 -3.07
N LEU A 56 -5.66 -1.52 -1.97
CA LEU A 56 -5.83 -2.07 -0.61
C LEU A 56 -7.27 -1.94 -0.11
N GLU A 57 -7.89 -0.77 -0.29
CA GLU A 57 -9.26 -0.56 0.18
C GLU A 57 -10.29 -1.39 -0.60
N ASN A 58 -10.03 -1.66 -1.89
CA ASN A 58 -11.00 -2.34 -2.75
C ASN A 58 -10.76 -3.85 -2.92
N ASN A 59 -9.52 -4.33 -2.83
CA ASN A 59 -9.18 -5.72 -3.18
C ASN A 59 -8.46 -6.51 -2.08
N ILE A 60 -8.03 -5.89 -0.98
CA ILE A 60 -7.28 -6.61 0.05
C ILE A 60 -8.23 -7.11 1.13
N THR A 61 -8.32 -8.43 1.19
CA THR A 61 -9.20 -9.13 2.12
C THR A 61 -8.42 -9.58 3.36
N LEU A 62 -9.12 -9.72 4.49
CA LEU A 62 -8.57 -10.41 5.64
C LEU A 62 -8.25 -11.87 5.26
N TRP A 63 -7.14 -12.38 5.78
CA TRP A 63 -6.84 -13.81 5.65
C TRP A 63 -7.86 -14.62 6.45
N SER A 64 -8.37 -15.71 5.87
CA SER A 64 -9.31 -16.62 6.53
C SER A 64 -8.94 -18.06 6.19
N ILE A 65 -9.28 -19.00 7.08
CA ILE A 65 -9.18 -20.45 6.81
C ILE A 65 -10.24 -20.91 5.80
N ASN A 66 -10.02 -22.07 5.17
CA ASN A 66 -10.90 -22.68 4.16
C ASN A 66 -11.18 -21.78 2.94
N LYS A 67 -10.24 -20.89 2.61
CA LYS A 67 -10.31 -20.00 1.45
C LYS A 67 -9.21 -20.37 0.45
N ALA A 68 -9.59 -20.48 -0.82
CA ALA A 68 -8.63 -20.68 -1.90
C ALA A 68 -7.97 -19.34 -2.23
N TYR A 69 -6.64 -19.31 -2.19
CA TYR A 69 -5.83 -18.17 -2.60
C TYR A 69 -5.02 -18.52 -3.85
N LYS A 70 -4.94 -17.56 -4.77
CA LYS A 70 -4.13 -17.65 -5.99
C LYS A 70 -2.82 -16.91 -5.81
N LYS A 71 -1.79 -17.33 -6.54
CA LYS A 71 -0.53 -16.58 -6.63
C LYS A 71 -0.82 -15.14 -7.04
N GLY A 72 -0.29 -14.19 -6.29
CA GLY A 72 -0.52 -12.76 -6.48
C GLY A 72 -1.60 -12.16 -5.57
N ASP A 73 -2.45 -12.97 -4.93
CA ASP A 73 -3.43 -12.45 -3.96
C ASP A 73 -2.72 -11.75 -2.80
N ILE A 74 -3.25 -10.62 -2.37
CA ILE A 74 -2.75 -9.87 -1.22
C ILE A 74 -3.78 -9.94 -0.10
N VAL A 75 -3.32 -10.29 1.11
CA VAL A 75 -4.17 -10.43 2.29
C VAL A 75 -3.61 -9.67 3.47
N LYS A 76 -4.50 -9.26 4.38
CA LYS A 76 -4.13 -8.76 5.69
C LYS A 76 -4.19 -9.89 6.71
N PHE A 77 -3.09 -10.10 7.45
CA PHE A 77 -3.03 -10.98 8.61
C PHE A 77 -2.41 -10.21 9.77
N ASP A 78 -3.17 -10.07 10.86
CA ASP A 78 -2.89 -9.16 11.97
C ASP A 78 -2.58 -7.72 11.48
N TYR A 79 -1.38 -7.24 11.75
CA TYR A 79 -0.90 -5.89 11.42
C TYR A 79 -0.09 -5.83 10.13
N ASN A 80 0.05 -6.95 9.40
CA ASN A 80 0.91 -7.05 8.24
C ASN A 80 0.14 -7.44 6.97
N LEU A 81 0.70 -7.03 5.83
CA LEU A 81 0.26 -7.44 4.51
C LEU A 81 1.17 -8.55 3.98
N TYR A 82 0.54 -9.52 3.33
CA TYR A 82 1.23 -10.64 2.73
C TYR A 82 0.73 -10.86 1.31
N TYR A 83 1.62 -11.21 0.40
CA TYR A 83 1.24 -11.68 -0.93
C TYR A 83 1.43 -13.19 -1.03
N CYS A 84 0.51 -13.84 -1.72
CA CYS A 84 0.50 -15.26 -1.97
C CYS A 84 1.53 -15.61 -3.07
N ILE A 85 2.52 -16.43 -2.73
CA ILE A 85 3.59 -16.86 -3.64
C ILE A 85 3.12 -18.01 -4.53
N LYS A 86 2.22 -18.86 -4.01
CA LYS A 86 1.75 -20.09 -4.66
C LYS A 86 0.30 -20.38 -4.29
N ASN A 87 -0.49 -20.82 -5.27
CA ASN A 87 -1.87 -21.25 -5.08
C ASN A 87 -1.99 -22.22 -3.89
N ASN A 88 -2.90 -21.93 -2.97
CA ASN A 88 -3.12 -22.77 -1.79
C ASN A 88 -4.57 -22.69 -1.29
N LEU A 89 -4.99 -23.72 -0.56
CA LEU A 89 -6.20 -23.70 0.26
C LEU A 89 -5.77 -23.44 1.70
N SER A 90 -6.28 -22.36 2.30
CA SER A 90 -5.85 -21.96 3.64
C SER A 90 -6.39 -22.88 4.75
N ASN A 91 -5.56 -23.09 5.75
CA ASN A 91 -5.83 -23.77 7.01
C ASN A 91 -4.94 -23.17 8.10
N ILE A 92 -5.10 -23.63 9.35
CA ILE A 92 -4.39 -23.05 10.49
C ILE A 92 -2.86 -23.20 10.42
N MET A 93 -2.36 -24.24 9.73
CA MET A 93 -0.94 -24.57 9.61
C MET A 93 -0.24 -23.88 8.43
N ASN A 94 -0.99 -23.17 7.59
CA ASN A 94 -0.45 -22.50 6.41
C ASN A 94 -0.82 -21.01 6.32
N SER A 95 -1.11 -20.41 7.48
CA SER A 95 -1.29 -18.96 7.56
C SER A 95 -0.02 -18.20 7.15
N PRO A 96 -0.13 -16.91 6.80
CA PRO A 96 0.99 -16.12 6.31
C PRO A 96 2.25 -16.14 7.18
N PRO A 97 2.18 -16.04 8.52
CA PRO A 97 3.37 -16.18 9.36
C PRO A 97 3.93 -17.62 9.41
N HIS A 98 3.09 -18.65 9.36
CA HIS A 98 3.52 -20.06 9.51
C HIS A 98 4.18 -20.64 8.26
N ARG A 99 3.80 -20.17 7.07
CA ARG A 99 4.37 -20.62 5.78
C ARG A 99 4.94 -19.46 4.99
N ARG A 100 5.71 -18.63 5.69
CA ARG A 100 6.49 -17.56 5.09
C ARG A 100 7.54 -18.16 4.15
N ASP A 101 7.80 -17.48 3.04
CA ASP A 101 8.77 -17.83 2.00
C ASP A 101 8.45 -19.12 1.22
N GLU A 102 7.41 -19.86 1.63
CA GLU A 102 6.88 -21.03 0.92
C GLU A 102 5.55 -20.73 0.20
N LEU A 103 4.60 -20.13 0.92
CA LEU A 103 3.26 -19.82 0.43
C LEU A 103 2.95 -18.33 0.49
N TRP A 104 3.58 -17.60 1.40
CA TRP A 104 3.34 -16.19 1.67
C TRP A 104 4.65 -15.43 1.83
N SER A 105 4.72 -14.19 1.38
CA SER A 105 5.83 -13.30 1.74
C SER A 105 5.30 -11.94 2.13
N PHE A 106 6.07 -11.21 2.94
CA PHE A 106 5.72 -9.85 3.32
C PHE A 106 5.53 -9.02 2.06
N TYR A 107 4.36 -8.41 1.98
CA TYR A 107 4.12 -7.46 0.92
C TYR A 107 4.80 -6.14 1.29
N LYS A 108 5.91 -5.85 0.61
CA LYS A 108 6.62 -4.57 0.70
C LYS A 108 6.15 -3.66 -0.44
N LEU A 109 5.73 -2.45 -0.07
CA LEU A 109 5.29 -1.40 -1.01
C LEU A 109 6.39 -0.94 -1.99
N GLU A 110 7.64 -1.37 -1.78
CA GLU A 110 8.79 -1.05 -2.63
C GLU A 110 8.86 -1.90 -3.91
N ASN A 111 8.02 -2.94 -4.04
CA ASN A 111 8.05 -3.88 -5.16
C ASN A 111 6.98 -3.64 -6.24
N SER A 112 6.30 -2.48 -6.27
CA SER A 112 5.41 -2.13 -7.40
C SER A 112 6.17 -1.59 -8.61
N LYS A 113 7.38 -2.09 -8.86
CA LYS A 113 8.11 -1.88 -10.10
C LYS A 113 8.39 -3.25 -10.69
N LEU A 114 7.53 -3.64 -11.63
CA LEU A 114 7.86 -4.09 -12.99
C LEU A 114 6.56 -4.15 -13.79
#